data_AF-A0A3B0W7N3-F1
#
_entry.id   AF-A0A3B0W7N3-F1
#
_cell.length_a   1.000
_cell.length_b   1.000
_cell.length_c   1.000
_cell.angle_alpha   90.00
_cell.angle_beta   90.00
_cell.angle_gamma   90.00
#
_symmetry.space_group_name_H-M   'P 1'
#
loop_
_entity.id
_entity.type
_entity.pdbx_description
1 polymer ?
#
loop_
_entity_poly.entity_id
_entity_poly.type
_entity_poly.pdbx_seq_one_letter_code
_entity_poly.pdbx_strand_id
1 'polypeptide(L)'
;MIYHFNNFLLDTVKFTLTRVDESIPVEPQVFNVILYLIEQKDRVVSRQELLDAIWKDKVVADSSISNHIKSARKVLDDDGIKQV
;
A
#
# COMPACT_ATOMS: atom_id res chain seq x y z
N MET A 1 4.14 11.54 9.40
CA MET A 1 3.64 10.62 10.44
C MET A 1 4.27 9.27 10.20
N ILE A 2 4.51 8.46 11.24
CA ILE A 2 5.07 7.12 11.10
C ILE A 2 4.00 6.11 11.54
N TYR A 3 3.69 5.17 10.66
CA TYR A 3 2.81 4.05 10.97
C TYR A 3 3.64 2.80 11.30
N HIS A 4 3.29 2.12 12.37
CA HIS A 4 3.90 0.87 12.81
C HIS A 4 2.88 -0.26 12.66
N PHE A 5 3.24 -1.32 11.95
CA PHE A 5 2.38 -2.50 11.79
C PHE A 5 3.24 -3.74 11.51
N ASN A 6 2.97 -4.84 12.22
CA ASN A 6 3.83 -6.03 12.21
C ASN A 6 5.31 -5.64 12.40
N ASN A 7 6.16 -6.00 11.45
CA ASN A 7 7.59 -5.69 11.45
C ASN A 7 7.94 -4.49 10.56
N PHE A 8 6.93 -3.70 10.14
CA PHE A 8 7.06 -2.62 9.17
C PHE A 8 6.87 -1.24 9.79
N LEU A 9 7.62 -0.29 9.25
CA LEU A 9 7.53 1.14 9.51
C LEU A 9 7.26 1.87 8.20
N LEU A 10 6.18 2.64 8.14
CA LEU A 10 5.85 3.49 7.00
C LEU A 10 5.96 4.96 7.43
N ASP A 11 7.00 5.64 6.97
CA ASP A 11 7.23 7.07 7.24
C ASP A 11 6.68 7.91 6.09
N THR A 12 5.61 8.66 6.34
CA THR A 12 4.96 9.49 5.31
C THR A 12 5.71 10.77 4.98
N VAL A 13 6.64 11.21 5.84
CA VAL A 13 7.45 12.41 5.59
C VAL A 13 8.65 12.04 4.71
N LYS A 14 9.28 10.91 5.00
CA LYS A 14 10.43 10.41 4.23
C LYS A 14 10.04 9.59 3.02
N PHE A 15 8.78 9.16 2.94
CA PHE A 15 8.26 8.31 1.88
C PHE A 15 9.04 6.97 1.82
N THR A 16 9.22 6.35 2.98
CA THR A 16 10.01 5.11 3.12
C THR A 16 9.21 4.02 3.82
N LEU A 17 9.38 2.79 3.31
CA LEU A 17 8.97 1.56 4.00
C LEU A 17 10.22 0.88 4.55
N THR A 18 10.20 0.50 5.82
CA THR A 18 11.31 -0.21 6.47
C THR A 18 10.78 -1.47 7.13
N ARG A 19 11.53 -2.57 7.04
CA ARG A 19 11.25 -3.85 7.74
C ARG A 19 12.44 -4.20 8.62
N VAL A 20 12.25 -4.23 9.94
CA VAL A 20 13.32 -4.55 10.92
C VAL A 20 14.65 -3.87 10.55
N ASP A 21 14.62 -2.54 10.44
CA ASP A 21 15.75 -1.66 10.09
C ASP A 21 16.31 -1.77 8.65
N GLU A 22 15.71 -2.59 7.77
CA GLU A 22 16.03 -2.64 6.34
C GLU A 22 15.07 -1.76 5.53
N SER A 23 15.60 -0.80 4.77
CA SER A 23 14.78 0.00 3.84
C SER A 23 14.34 -0.84 2.65
N ILE A 24 13.03 -0.97 2.45
CA ILE A 24 12.45 -1.67 1.32
C ILE A 24 12.15 -0.66 0.21
N PRO A 25 12.67 -0.86 -1.02
CA PRO A 25 12.31 -0.02 -2.15
C PRO A 25 10.85 -0.27 -2.52
N VAL A 26 10.06 0.81 -2.55
CA VAL A 26 8.64 0.77 -2.88
C VAL A 26 8.33 1.85 -3.92
N GLU A 27 7.60 1.47 -4.96
CA GLU A 27 7.14 2.44 -5.95
C GLU A 27 6.14 3.43 -5.34
N PRO A 28 6.12 4.70 -5.77
CA PRO A 28 5.25 5.70 -5.16
C PRO A 28 3.77 5.37 -5.12
N GLN A 29 3.24 4.74 -6.16
CA GLN A 29 1.83 4.35 -6.18
C GLN A 29 1.56 3.17 -5.24
N VAL A 30 2.49 2.23 -5.12
CA VAL A 30 2.37 1.11 -4.18
C VAL A 30 2.42 1.63 -2.73
N PHE A 31 3.31 2.59 -2.44
CA PHE A 31 3.36 3.26 -1.15
C PHE A 31 2.02 3.93 -0.81
N ASN A 32 1.47 4.70 -1.74
CA ASN A 32 0.19 5.38 -1.55
C ASN A 32 -0.96 4.40 -1.31
N VAL A 33 -0.96 3.24 -1.98
CA VAL A 33 -1.94 2.17 -1.72
C VAL A 33 -1.82 1.66 -0.28
N ILE A 34 -0.61 1.35 0.18
CA ILE A 34 -0.39 0.86 1.55
C ILE A 34 -0.84 1.91 2.56
N LEU A 35 -0.42 3.17 2.37
CA LEU A 35 -0.80 4.29 3.23
C LEU A 35 -2.32 4.45 3.32
N TYR A 36 -3.00 4.47 2.17
CA TYR A 36 -4.44 4.64 2.12
C TYR A 36 -5.18 3.51 2.84
N LEU A 37 -4.74 2.26 2.66
CA LEU A 37 -5.33 1.11 3.34
C LEU A 37 -5.10 1.15 4.85
N ILE A 38 -3.95 1.64 5.32
CA ILE A 38 -3.69 1.85 6.76
C ILE A 38 -4.63 2.94 7.32
N GLU A 39 -4.81 4.04 6.59
CA GLU A 39 -5.70 5.13 6.99
C GLU A 39 -7.17 4.71 7.02
N GLN A 40 -7.56 3.73 6.20
CA GLN A 40 -8.91 3.18 6.12
C GLN A 40 -9.04 1.78 6.75
N LYS A 41 -8.11 1.38 7.62
CA LYS A 41 -7.99 0.02 8.17
C LYS A 41 -9.25 -0.56 8.84
N ASP A 42 -10.17 0.30 9.28
CA ASP A 42 -11.37 -0.10 10.04
C ASP A 42 -12.57 -0.43 9.14
N ARG A 43 -12.40 -0.41 7.81
CA ARG A 43 -13.45 -0.78 6.85
C ARG A 43 -12.91 -1.38 5.57
N VAL A 44 -13.80 -2.00 4.81
CA VAL A 44 -13.51 -2.41 3.44
C VAL A 44 -13.35 -1.18 2.55
N VAL A 45 -12.28 -1.16 1.75
CA VAL A 45 -12.01 -0.15 0.73
C VAL A 45 -12.38 -0.73 -0.63
N SER A 46 -13.24 -0.03 -1.37
CA SER A 46 -13.65 -0.49 -2.70
C SER A 46 -12.58 -0.19 -3.76
N ARG A 47 -12.63 -0.92 -4.87
CA ARG A 47 -11.74 -0.66 -6.02
C ARG A 47 -11.91 0.77 -6.57
N GLN A 48 -13.15 1.23 -6.70
CA GLN A 48 -13.44 2.57 -7.23
C GLN A 48 -12.90 3.65 -6.29
N GLU A 49 -13.04 3.43 -4.99
CA GLU A 49 -12.52 4.37 -3.99
C GLU A 49 -10.98 4.48 -4.06
N LEU A 50 -10.26 3.37 -4.23
CA LEU A 50 -8.80 3.41 -4.44
C LEU A 50 -8.44 4.19 -5.71
N LEU A 51 -9.18 4.01 -6.81
CA LEU A 51 -9.00 4.79 -8.04
C LEU A 51 -9.16 6.28 -7.77
N ASP A 52 -10.27 6.67 -7.15
CA ASP A 52 -10.60 8.07 -6.92
C ASP A 52 -9.64 8.74 -5.94
N ALA A 53 -9.11 7.99 -4.97
CA ALA A 53 -8.19 8.51 -3.96
C ALA A 53 -6.75 8.67 -4.48
N ILE A 54 -6.25 7.71 -5.26
CA ILE A 54 -4.82 7.63 -5.61
C ILE A 54 -4.57 8.03 -7.08
N TRP A 55 -5.55 7.82 -7.96
CA TRP A 55 -5.43 8.01 -9.43
C TRP A 55 -6.40 9.05 -9.99
N LYS A 56 -6.94 9.95 -9.15
CA LYS A 56 -7.99 10.94 -9.49
C LYS A 56 -7.89 11.61 -10.87
N ASP A 57 -6.67 11.91 -11.33
CA ASP A 57 -6.42 12.63 -12.59
C ASP A 57 -5.75 11.76 -13.68
N LYS A 58 -5.72 10.43 -13.51
CA LYS A 58 -5.05 9.50 -14.43
C LYS A 58 -6.02 8.42 -14.90
N VAL A 59 -6.17 8.32 -16.23
CA VAL A 59 -6.83 7.16 -16.85
C VAL A 59 -5.91 5.95 -16.70
N VAL A 60 -6.24 5.07 -15.76
CA VAL A 60 -5.53 3.80 -15.53
C VAL A 60 -6.43 2.63 -15.84
N ALA A 61 -5.87 1.57 -16.42
CA ALA A 61 -6.61 0.32 -16.63
C ALA A 61 -6.86 -0.38 -15.28
N ASP A 62 -7.95 -1.13 -15.16
CA ASP A 62 -8.28 -1.91 -13.95
C ASP A 62 -7.18 -2.91 -13.55
N SER A 63 -6.44 -3.42 -14.53
CA SER A 63 -5.29 -4.29 -14.32
C SER A 63 -4.17 -3.58 -13.53
N SER A 64 -4.07 -2.26 -13.64
CA SER A 64 -3.11 -1.44 -12.89
C SER A 64 -3.33 -1.56 -11.38
N ILE A 65 -4.56 -1.43 -10.90
CA ILE A 65 -4.87 -1.52 -9.46
C ILE A 65 -4.50 -2.90 -8.93
N SER A 66 -4.92 -3.95 -9.65
CA SER A 66 -4.64 -5.33 -9.24
C SER A 66 -3.12 -5.60 -9.17
N ASN A 67 -2.33 -5.01 -10.06
CA ASN A 67 -0.88 -5.09 -10.02
C ASN A 67 -0.28 -4.32 -8.84
N HIS A 68 -0.76 -3.11 -8.53
CA HIS A 68 -0.30 -2.34 -7.38
C HIS A 68 -0.63 -3.03 -6.05
N ILE A 69 -1.80 -3.67 -5.94
CA ILE A 69 -2.17 -4.48 -4.78
C ILE A 69 -1.24 -5.69 -4.65
N LYS A 70 -0.94 -6.39 -5.75
CA LYS A 70 0.04 -7.50 -5.74
C LYS A 70 1.43 -7.03 -5.31
N SER A 71 1.89 -5.89 -5.83
CA SER A 71 3.16 -5.29 -5.42
C SER A 71 3.16 -4.88 -3.96
N ALA A 72 2.07 -4.30 -3.46
CA ALA A 72 1.89 -3.94 -2.05
C ALA A 72 2.00 -5.18 -1.15
N ARG A 73 1.31 -6.27 -1.50
CA ARG A 73 1.43 -7.53 -0.78
C ARG A 73 2.85 -8.07 -0.79
N LYS A 74 3.51 -8.07 -1.96
CA LYS A 74 4.89 -8.55 -2.11
C LYS A 74 5.88 -7.77 -1.24
N VAL A 75 5.80 -6.44 -1.18
CA VAL A 75 6.72 -5.64 -0.35
C VAL A 75 6.43 -5.78 1.15
N LEU A 76 5.23 -6.26 1.50
CA LEU A 76 4.82 -6.55 2.88
C LEU A 76 4.99 -8.04 3.26
N ASP A 77 5.65 -8.83 2.43
CA ASP A 77 5.77 -10.30 2.57
C ASP A 77 4.41 -11.02 2.75
N ASP A 78 3.32 -10.42 2.25
CA ASP A 78 2.00 -11.02 2.24
C ASP A 78 1.87 -11.93 0.99
N ASP A 79 1.80 -13.23 1.24
CA ASP A 79 1.61 -14.24 0.19
C ASP A 79 0.18 -14.23 -0.38
N GLY A 80 -0.75 -13.50 0.24
CA GLY A 80 -2.15 -13.41 -0.15
C GLY A 80 -2.94 -14.72 0.05
N ILE A 81 -2.34 -15.72 0.70
CA ILE A 81 -2.90 -17.06 0.94
C ILE A 81 -3.24 -17.22 2.43
N LYS A 82 -2.47 -16.61 3.34
CA LYS A 82 -2.78 -16.59 4.76
C LYS A 82 -3.63 -15.36 5.11
N GLN A 83 -4.92 -15.59 5.35
CA GLN A 83 -5.78 -14.62 6.02
C GLN A 83 -6.16 -15.23 7.38
N VAL A 84 -5.63 -14.65 8.46
CA VAL A 84 -6.00 -14.98 9.85
C VAL A 84 -7.09 -14.05 10.35
#